data_AF-A0A1L6ZE01-F1
#
_entry.id   AF-A0A1L6ZE01-F1
#
_cell.length_a   1.000
_cell.length_b   1.000
_cell.length_c   1.000
_cell.angle_alpha   90.00
_cell.angle_beta   90.00
_cell.angle_gamma   90.00
#
_symmetry.space_group_name_H-M   'P 1'
#
loop_
_entity.id
_entity.type
_entity.pdbx_description
1 polymer ?
#
loop_
_entity_poly.entity_id
_entity_poly.type
_entity_poly.pdbx_seq_one_letter_code
_entity_poly.pdbx_strand_id
1 'polypeptide(L)'
;MKEKSDQEKAEEFAEKMKPKIEERLHKKDIHHFIEKITFKKKVVISPMGYVTVDGYINDDAEKFYFSASLIHKSNEIGSMSYSPELSYRFKDWDKYKDEPKIKENYLNSLSKKEREQYLKDIGEKE
;
A
#
# COMPACT_ATOMS: atom_id res chain seq x y z
N MET A 1 -11.21 -23.83 29.08
CA MET A 1 -10.51 -22.77 28.33
C MET A 1 -11.56 -22.00 27.54
N LYS A 2 -11.57 -20.66 27.58
CA LYS A 2 -12.39 -19.86 26.65
C LYS A 2 -11.75 -19.96 25.27
N GLU A 3 -12.45 -20.53 24.31
CA GLU A 3 -12.02 -20.55 22.92
C GLU A 3 -12.01 -19.09 22.40
N LYS A 4 -10.91 -18.67 21.75
CA LYS A 4 -10.81 -17.32 21.17
C LYS A 4 -11.85 -17.14 20.06
N SER A 5 -12.45 -15.96 19.97
CA SER A 5 -13.35 -15.61 18.88
C SER A 5 -12.62 -15.68 17.53
N ASP A 6 -13.35 -15.93 16.44
CA ASP A 6 -12.80 -15.86 15.07
C ASP A 6 -12.16 -14.50 14.78
N GLN A 7 -12.68 -13.42 15.37
CA GLN A 7 -12.10 -12.09 15.28
C GLN A 7 -10.72 -12.02 15.95
N GLU A 8 -10.58 -12.52 17.17
CA GLU A 8 -9.30 -12.51 17.90
C GLU A 8 -8.23 -13.34 17.16
N LYS A 9 -8.62 -14.49 16.60
CA LYS A 9 -7.73 -15.32 15.77
C LYS A 9 -7.28 -14.57 14.52
N ALA A 10 -8.18 -13.84 13.87
CA ALA A 10 -7.86 -13.05 12.69
C ALA A 10 -6.94 -11.86 13.02
N GLU A 11 -7.14 -11.18 14.15
CA GLU A 11 -6.28 -10.10 14.62
C GLU A 11 -4.87 -10.62 14.93
N GLU A 12 -4.74 -11.73 15.65
CA GLU A 12 -3.43 -12.36 15.90
C GLU A 12 -2.71 -12.78 14.62
N PHE A 13 -3.46 -13.32 13.64
CA PHE A 13 -2.91 -13.67 12.35
C PHE A 13 -2.44 -12.43 11.57
N ALA A 14 -3.24 -11.37 11.56
CA ALA A 14 -2.88 -10.11 10.92
C ALA A 14 -1.61 -9.50 11.53
N GLU A 15 -1.49 -9.45 12.86
CA GLU A 15 -0.29 -8.96 13.54
C GLU A 15 0.97 -9.73 13.10
N LYS A 16 0.88 -11.06 12.99
CA LYS A 16 1.99 -11.89 12.49
C LYS A 16 2.35 -11.61 11.03
N MET A 17 1.39 -11.16 10.23
CA MET A 17 1.56 -10.89 8.81
C MET A 17 2.04 -9.46 8.52
N LYS A 18 1.91 -8.51 9.46
CA LYS A 18 2.38 -7.12 9.29
C LYS A 18 3.82 -7.00 8.77
N PRO A 19 4.82 -7.72 9.32
CA PRO A 19 6.20 -7.63 8.80
C PRO A 19 6.31 -8.06 7.32
N LYS A 20 5.54 -9.07 6.89
CA LYS A 20 5.51 -9.48 5.48
C LYS A 20 4.85 -8.44 4.58
N ILE A 21 3.83 -7.74 5.08
CA ILE A 21 3.16 -6.65 4.35
C ILE A 21 4.14 -5.48 4.20
N GLU A 22 4.82 -5.10 5.26
CA GLU A 22 5.85 -4.06 5.27
C GLU A 22 6.98 -4.37 4.29
N GLU A 23 7.51 -5.60 4.31
CA GLU A 23 8.54 -6.03 3.36
C GLU A 23 8.05 -5.92 1.91
N ARG A 24 6.80 -6.32 1.63
CA ARG A 24 6.21 -6.25 0.28
C ARG A 24 5.99 -4.81 -0.18
N LEU A 25 5.65 -3.90 0.74
CA LEU A 25 5.54 -2.46 0.46
C LEU A 25 6.91 -1.87 0.11
N HIS A 26 7.93 -2.10 0.93
CA HIS A 26 9.28 -1.59 0.66
C HIS A 26 9.89 -2.17 -0.61
N LYS A 27 9.59 -3.43 -0.97
CA LYS A 27 10.00 -4.00 -2.26
C LYS A 27 9.36 -3.32 -3.48
N LYS A 28 8.16 -2.74 -3.30
CA LYS A 28 7.46 -1.97 -4.35
C LYS A 28 7.90 -0.51 -4.39
N ASP A 29 8.35 0.01 -3.26
CA ASP A 29 8.79 1.39 -3.10
C ASP A 29 10.21 1.60 -3.64
N ILE A 30 10.31 1.61 -4.96
CA ILE A 30 11.58 1.81 -5.67
C ILE A 30 12.15 3.23 -5.52
N HIS A 31 11.33 4.19 -5.08
CA HIS A 31 11.73 5.59 -4.94
C HIS A 31 12.01 5.99 -3.49
N HIS A 32 11.96 5.05 -2.55
CA HIS A 32 12.15 5.30 -1.11
C HIS A 32 11.18 6.34 -0.54
N PHE A 33 9.95 6.36 -1.03
CA PHE A 33 8.88 7.25 -0.59
C PHE A 33 8.35 6.90 0.80
N ILE A 34 8.38 5.62 1.19
CA ILE A 34 7.83 5.15 2.46
C ILE A 34 8.78 5.51 3.60
N GLU A 35 8.36 6.50 4.41
CA GLU A 35 9.04 6.84 5.66
C GLU A 35 8.39 6.13 6.85
N LYS A 36 7.07 5.95 6.81
CA LYS A 36 6.29 5.34 7.90
C LYS A 36 5.09 4.57 7.38
N ILE A 37 4.85 3.39 7.97
CA ILE A 37 3.66 2.57 7.71
C ILE A 37 2.82 2.52 8.98
N THR A 38 1.52 2.81 8.84
CA THR A 38 0.55 2.72 9.94
C THR A 38 -0.55 1.73 9.58
N PHE A 39 -0.66 0.66 10.37
CA PHE A 39 -1.72 -0.34 10.23
C PHE A 39 -2.97 0.06 11.01
N LYS A 40 -4.16 -0.06 10.41
CA LYS A 40 -5.42 0.11 11.12
C LYS A 40 -5.62 -1.06 12.08
N LYS A 41 -6.16 -0.77 13.28
CA LYS A 41 -6.35 -1.79 14.34
C LYS A 41 -7.35 -2.87 13.96
N LYS A 42 -8.40 -2.53 13.21
CA LYS A 42 -9.49 -3.44 12.92
C LYS A 42 -9.19 -4.24 11.65
N VAL A 43 -9.25 -5.56 11.78
CA VAL A 43 -9.21 -6.49 10.63
C VAL A 43 -10.62 -6.85 10.19
N VAL A 44 -10.80 -7.08 8.90
CA VAL A 44 -12.08 -7.51 8.33
C VAL A 44 -11.95 -8.94 7.82
N ILE A 45 -12.88 -9.80 8.22
CA ILE A 45 -12.96 -11.17 7.74
C ILE A 45 -14.01 -11.22 6.62
N SER A 46 -13.59 -11.58 5.42
CA SER A 46 -14.52 -11.80 4.31
C SER A 46 -15.33 -13.09 4.51
N PRO A 47 -16.52 -13.22 3.88
CA PRO A 47 -17.30 -14.46 3.92
C PRO A 47 -16.54 -15.70 3.40
N MET A 48 -15.53 -15.48 2.54
CA MET A 48 -14.65 -16.55 2.02
C MET A 48 -13.47 -16.88 2.96
N GLY A 49 -13.35 -16.22 4.11
CA GLY A 49 -12.30 -16.48 5.10
C GLY A 49 -10.97 -15.77 4.84
N TYR A 50 -10.90 -14.83 3.90
CA TYR A 50 -9.76 -13.91 3.79
C TYR A 50 -9.78 -12.89 4.93
N VAL A 51 -8.59 -12.58 5.45
CA VAL A 51 -8.40 -11.52 6.44
C VAL A 51 -7.81 -10.31 5.74
N THR A 52 -8.52 -9.19 5.80
CA THR A 52 -8.07 -7.92 5.23
C THR A 52 -7.40 -7.07 6.31
N VAL A 53 -6.19 -6.61 6.00
CA VAL A 53 -5.41 -5.68 6.81
C VAL A 53 -5.25 -4.38 6.04
N ASP A 54 -5.85 -3.32 6.56
CA ASP A 54 -5.76 -1.99 5.98
C ASP A 54 -4.69 -1.14 6.68
N GLY A 55 -4.13 -0.20 5.95
CA GLY A 55 -3.17 0.76 6.50
C GLY A 55 -2.98 1.96 5.59
N TYR A 56 -2.04 2.81 5.98
CA TYR A 56 -1.64 3.99 5.22
C TYR A 56 -0.17 4.32 5.45
N ILE A 57 0.37 5.14 4.55
CA ILE A 57 1.79 5.54 4.52
C ILE A 57 1.92 7.04 4.84
N ASN A 58 3.01 7.42 5.51
CA ASN A 58 3.41 8.80 5.80
C ASN A 58 2.31 9.63 6.48
N ASP A 59 1.53 8.97 7.33
CA ASP A 59 0.42 9.55 8.09
C ASP A 59 -0.74 10.17 7.27
N ASP A 60 -0.81 9.91 5.96
CA ASP A 60 -1.91 10.37 5.09
C ASP A 60 -2.82 9.21 4.67
N ALA A 61 -3.88 9.01 5.45
CA ALA A 61 -4.85 7.95 5.23
C ALA A 61 -5.83 8.21 4.06
N GLU A 62 -5.89 9.45 3.56
CA GLU A 62 -6.76 9.80 2.43
C GLU A 62 -6.04 9.55 1.10
N LYS A 63 -4.76 9.94 1.03
CA LYS A 63 -3.98 9.83 -0.20
C LYS A 63 -3.18 8.55 -0.30
N PHE A 64 -2.64 8.01 0.80
CA PHE A 64 -1.66 6.93 0.75
C PHE A 64 -2.12 5.67 1.48
N TYR A 65 -3.39 5.29 1.31
CA TYR A 65 -3.93 4.06 1.88
C TYR A 65 -3.58 2.82 1.06
N PHE A 66 -3.52 1.67 1.74
CA PHE A 66 -3.40 0.35 1.14
C PHE A 66 -4.30 -0.66 1.85
N SER A 67 -4.58 -1.76 1.17
CA SER A 67 -5.33 -2.90 1.70
C SER A 67 -4.65 -4.20 1.29
N ALA A 68 -4.34 -5.06 2.26
CA ALA A 68 -3.74 -6.36 2.05
C ALA A 68 -4.74 -7.47 2.35
N SER A 69 -5.01 -8.31 1.36
CA SER A 69 -5.83 -9.52 1.53
C SER A 69 -4.94 -10.70 1.86
N LEU A 70 -5.17 -11.31 3.02
CA LEU A 70 -4.40 -12.42 3.55
C LEU A 70 -5.16 -13.73 3.40
N ILE A 71 -4.46 -14.76 2.94
CA ILE A 71 -4.97 -16.11 2.81
C ILE A 71 -4.65 -16.86 4.11
N HIS A 72 -5.63 -16.95 5.02
CA HIS A 72 -5.44 -17.55 6.34
C HIS A 72 -4.91 -18.99 6.29
N LYS A 73 -5.34 -19.79 5.31
CA LYS A 73 -4.90 -21.20 5.16
C LYS A 73 -3.43 -21.35 4.75
N SER A 74 -2.89 -20.38 4.02
CA SER A 74 -1.54 -20.46 3.44
C SER A 74 -0.52 -19.56 4.13
N ASN A 75 -0.92 -18.72 5.09
CA ASN A 75 -0.06 -17.72 5.73
C ASN A 75 0.64 -16.77 4.72
N GLU A 76 -0.09 -16.42 3.66
CA GLU A 76 0.39 -15.65 2.51
C GLU A 76 -0.44 -14.39 2.26
N ILE A 77 0.18 -13.41 1.62
CA ILE A 77 -0.51 -12.21 1.12
C ILE A 77 -1.03 -12.53 -0.27
N GLY A 78 -2.34 -12.78 -0.39
CA GLY A 78 -2.97 -13.12 -1.66
C GLY A 78 -2.92 -11.95 -2.64
N SER A 79 -3.36 -10.77 -2.19
CA SER A 79 -3.34 -9.56 -3.01
C SER A 79 -3.13 -8.31 -2.16
N MET A 80 -2.68 -7.24 -2.82
CA MET A 80 -2.61 -5.91 -2.23
C MET A 80 -3.15 -4.89 -3.21
N SER A 81 -3.97 -3.99 -2.70
CA SER A 81 -4.51 -2.85 -3.41
C SER A 81 -3.99 -1.57 -2.77
N TYR A 82 -3.87 -0.52 -3.57
CA TYR A 82 -3.34 0.77 -3.16
C TYR A 82 -4.28 1.88 -3.64
N SER A 83 -4.21 3.03 -2.99
CA SER A 83 -4.81 4.24 -3.54
C SER A 83 -4.20 4.59 -4.91
N PRO A 84 -4.89 5.38 -5.74
CA PRO A 84 -4.34 5.86 -7.00
C PRO A 84 -3.02 6.61 -6.80
N GLU A 85 -2.96 7.53 -5.84
CA GLU A 85 -1.78 8.34 -5.57
C GLU A 85 -0.59 7.48 -5.13
N LEU A 86 -0.79 6.53 -4.22
CA LEU A 86 0.26 5.62 -3.79
C LEU A 86 0.74 4.72 -4.94
N SER A 87 -0.18 4.27 -5.81
CA SER A 87 0.18 3.49 -7.00
C SER A 87 1.11 4.24 -7.94
N TYR A 88 0.91 5.55 -8.12
CA TYR A 88 1.80 6.39 -8.93
C TYR A 88 3.17 6.61 -8.28
N ARG A 89 3.26 6.61 -6.93
CA ARG A 89 4.56 6.64 -6.21
C ARG A 89 5.32 5.32 -6.31
N PHE A 90 4.65 4.19 -6.52
CA PHE A 90 5.33 2.92 -6.78
C PHE A 90 5.61 2.67 -8.28
N LYS A 91 5.24 3.61 -9.15
CA LYS A 91 5.36 3.42 -10.59
C LYS A 91 6.80 3.64 -11.04
N ASP A 92 7.32 2.62 -11.72
CA ASP A 92 8.62 2.66 -12.36
C ASP A 92 8.50 3.28 -13.76
N TRP A 93 8.72 4.58 -13.87
CA TRP A 93 8.56 5.30 -15.13
C TRP A 93 9.60 4.92 -16.19
N ASP A 94 10.74 4.33 -15.82
CA ASP A 94 11.72 3.83 -16.78
C ASP A 94 11.13 2.73 -17.68
N LYS A 95 10.23 1.90 -17.12
CA LYS A 95 9.48 0.89 -17.89
C LYS A 95 8.51 1.48 -18.91
N TYR A 96 8.21 2.78 -18.82
CA TYR A 96 7.31 3.50 -19.73
C TYR A 96 8.04 4.56 -20.56
N LYS A 97 9.37 4.46 -20.68
CA LYS A 97 10.18 5.40 -21.47
C LYS A 97 9.75 5.51 -22.94
N ASP A 98 9.21 4.43 -23.50
CA ASP A 98 8.68 4.39 -24.87
C ASP A 98 7.27 5.00 -25.00
N GLU A 99 6.60 5.26 -23.87
CA GLU A 99 5.27 5.87 -23.77
C GLU A 99 5.28 7.10 -22.83
N PRO A 100 6.13 8.12 -23.09
CA PRO A 100 6.35 9.24 -22.17
C PRO A 100 5.08 10.04 -21.88
N LYS A 101 4.13 10.04 -22.83
CA LYS A 101 2.83 10.70 -22.70
C LYS A 101 2.04 10.22 -21.48
N ILE A 102 2.22 8.98 -21.03
CA ILE A 102 1.50 8.47 -19.84
C ILE A 102 1.96 9.24 -18.58
N LYS A 103 3.27 9.45 -18.44
CA LYS A 103 3.84 10.23 -17.33
C LYS A 103 3.45 11.69 -17.45
N GLU A 104 3.62 12.28 -18.63
CA GLU A 104 3.28 13.70 -18.86
C GLU A 104 1.82 13.99 -18.61
N ASN A 105 0.89 13.14 -19.09
CA ASN A 105 -0.53 13.32 -18.85
C ASN A 105 -0.88 13.27 -17.37
N TYR A 106 -0.25 12.35 -16.61
CA TYR A 106 -0.43 12.32 -15.16
C TYR A 106 0.09 13.61 -14.51
N LEU A 107 1.34 14.01 -14.81
CA LEU A 107 1.93 15.23 -14.25
C LEU A 107 1.14 16.50 -14.59
N ASN A 108 0.54 16.56 -15.78
CA ASN A 108 -0.28 17.68 -16.23
C ASN A 108 -1.70 17.68 -15.62
N SER A 109 -2.16 16.53 -15.10
CA SER A 109 -3.43 16.44 -14.37
C SER A 109 -3.34 16.96 -12.93
N LEU A 110 -2.12 17.05 -12.39
CA LEU A 110 -1.85 17.53 -11.04
C LEU A 110 -1.81 19.06 -10.98
N SER A 111 -2.21 19.63 -9.84
CA SER A 111 -1.92 21.03 -9.56
C SER A 111 -0.40 21.25 -9.47
N LYS A 112 0.07 22.48 -9.72
CA LYS A 112 1.52 22.81 -9.64
C LYS A 112 2.16 22.31 -8.32
N LYS A 113 1.53 22.59 -7.18
CA LYS A 113 2.00 22.14 -5.86
C LYS A 113 2.06 20.61 -5.71
N GLU A 114 1.09 19.91 -6.27
CA GLU A 114 1.01 18.45 -6.19
C GLU A 114 2.06 17.79 -7.08
N ARG A 115 2.32 18.38 -8.26
CA ARG A 115 3.39 17.97 -9.15
C ARG A 115 4.77 18.16 -8.52
N GLU A 116 5.04 19.34 -7.95
CA GLU A 116 6.31 19.61 -7.27
C GLU A 116 6.56 18.63 -6.12
N GLN A 117 5.52 18.37 -5.31
CA GLN A 117 5.62 17.39 -4.23
C GLN A 117 5.80 15.97 -4.76
N TYR A 118 5.07 15.57 -5.81
CA TYR A 118 5.22 14.24 -6.41
C TYR A 118 6.62 13.99 -6.94
N LEU A 119 7.19 14.94 -7.69
CA LEU A 119 8.54 14.81 -8.23
C LEU A 119 9.55 14.66 -7.08
N LYS A 120 9.41 15.47 -6.02
CA LYS A 120 10.21 15.33 -4.80
C LYS A 120 10.04 13.95 -4.15
N ASP A 121 8.81 13.45 -4.04
CA ASP A 121 8.48 12.14 -3.46
C ASP A 121 9.17 10.99 -4.22
N ILE A 122 9.31 11.12 -5.55
CA ILE A 122 9.96 10.10 -6.38
C ILE A 122 11.45 10.39 -6.66
N GLY A 123 12.04 11.38 -5.98
CA GLY A 123 13.45 11.74 -6.11
C GLY A 123 13.82 12.44 -7.42
N GLU A 124 12.84 12.82 -8.24
CA GLU A 124 13.04 13.64 -9.43
C GLU A 124 13.03 15.13 -9.07
N LYS A 125 13.96 15.89 -9.63
CA LYS A 125 13.92 17.36 -9.57
C LYS A 125 13.48 17.86 -10.94
N GLU A 126 12.60 18.87 -10.96
CA GLU A 126 12.24 19.58 -12.20
C GLU A 126 13.48 20.14 -12.93
#